data_AF-A0A6L6F5Z5-F1
#
_entry.id   AF-A0A6L6F5Z5-F1
#
_cell.length_a   1.000
_cell.length_b   1.000
_cell.length_c   1.000
_cell.angle_alpha   90.00
_cell.angle_beta   90.00
_cell.angle_gamma   90.00
#
_symmetry.space_group_name_H-M   'P 1'
#
loop_
_entity.id
_entity.type
_entity.pdbx_description
1 polymer ?
#
loop_
_entity_poly.entity_id
_entity_poly.type
_entity_poly.pdbx_seq_one_letter_code
_entity_poly.pdbx_strand_id
1 'polypeptide(L)'
;MAIIDAIYAREILDSRGNPTVEVEVQLEDGTQARAAVPSGASTGAFEASELRDGDKSRYLGKGVQKAIAFVNDEIAPAIEGYDSQDQRLIDSEMIALDGTPNKSRLGANAILGVSLAVAKASADSSDLSLFRYVGGPNAHVLPVPMMNILNGGAHADTNVDIQEFMIAPIGAETFRESLRWGAEIYHALKAVLKKRGLATSVGDEGGFAPNLDSNRAALDLIIEAITAAGFKPGSEIALAMDVAATEFHDNGKYKFEGSLRSSDEMIAYYAELVSAYPIVS
;
A
#
# COMPACT_ATOMS: atom_id res chain seq x y z
N MET A 1 27.59 -7.50 19.93
CA MET A 1 27.16 -6.12 19.58
C MET A 1 26.39 -6.25 18.29
N ALA A 2 25.37 -5.43 18.08
CA ALA A 2 24.51 -5.51 16.90
C ALA A 2 25.15 -4.76 15.72
N ILE A 3 26.41 -5.08 15.39
CA ILE A 3 27.15 -4.45 14.30
C ILE A 3 26.73 -5.09 12.98
N ILE A 4 26.51 -4.29 11.94
CA ILE A 4 26.25 -4.76 10.58
C ILE A 4 27.50 -5.45 10.04
N ASP A 5 27.41 -6.75 9.80
CA ASP A 5 28.51 -7.58 9.27
C ASP A 5 28.44 -7.69 7.73
N ALA A 6 27.23 -7.84 7.18
CA ALA A 6 27.04 -7.91 5.74
C ALA A 6 25.65 -7.44 5.32
N ILE A 7 25.57 -6.87 4.12
CA ILE A 7 24.31 -6.52 3.45
C ILE A 7 24.29 -7.08 2.03
N TYR A 8 23.17 -7.68 1.64
CA TYR A 8 23.01 -8.24 0.30
C TYR A 8 21.62 -7.97 -0.27
N ALA A 9 21.56 -7.57 -1.54
CA ALA A 9 20.33 -7.39 -2.29
C ALA A 9 20.17 -8.37 -3.45
N ARG A 10 18.91 -8.71 -3.74
CA ARG A 10 18.49 -9.55 -4.87
C ARG A 10 17.21 -9.05 -5.52
N GLU A 11 17.00 -9.46 -6.77
CA GLU A 11 15.76 -9.21 -7.52
C GLU A 11 14.75 -10.30 -7.19
N ILE A 12 13.58 -9.91 -6.70
CA ILE A 12 12.42 -10.80 -6.52
C ILE A 12 11.22 -10.24 -7.31
N LEU A 13 10.06 -10.91 -7.25
CA LEU A 13 8.82 -10.44 -7.88
C LEU A 13 7.81 -9.98 -6.84
N ASP A 14 7.11 -8.88 -7.14
CA ASP A 14 5.97 -8.37 -6.37
C ASP A 14 4.67 -9.15 -6.68
N SER A 15 3.57 -8.78 -6.01
CA SER A 15 2.26 -9.42 -6.17
C SER A 15 1.67 -9.29 -7.59
N ARG A 16 2.18 -8.36 -8.40
CA ARG A 16 1.77 -8.11 -9.80
C ARG A 16 2.75 -8.72 -10.79
N GLY A 17 3.76 -9.44 -10.32
CA GLY A 17 4.78 -10.09 -11.14
C GLY A 17 5.83 -9.14 -11.71
N ASN A 18 5.96 -7.91 -11.18
CA ASN A 18 7.04 -7.01 -11.56
C ASN A 18 8.26 -7.22 -10.66
N PRO A 19 9.49 -6.97 -11.15
CA PRO A 19 10.69 -7.00 -10.31
C PRO A 19 10.61 -6.01 -9.15
N THR A 20 11.16 -6.39 -7.99
CA THR A 20 11.41 -5.49 -6.85
C THR A 20 12.67 -5.91 -6.09
N VAL A 21 13.15 -5.05 -5.20
CA VAL A 21 14.35 -5.23 -4.40
C VAL A 21 13.99 -5.98 -3.11
N GLU A 22 14.72 -7.05 -2.81
CA GLU A 22 14.80 -7.64 -1.46
C GLU A 22 16.22 -7.44 -0.93
N VAL A 23 16.32 -6.98 0.32
CA VAL A 23 17.58 -6.80 1.04
C VAL A 23 17.62 -7.72 2.25
N GLU A 24 18.79 -8.30 2.50
CA GLU A 24 19.14 -9.11 3.65
C GLU A 24 20.29 -8.45 4.41
N VAL A 25 20.18 -8.41 5.73
CA VAL A 25 21.20 -7.87 6.64
C VAL A 25 21.61 -8.97 7.61
N GLN A 26 22.92 -9.15 7.78
CA GLN A 26 23.56 -10.00 8.78
C GLN A 26 24.23 -9.10 9.83
N LEU A 27 24.02 -9.42 11.11
CA LEU A 27 24.73 -8.81 12.22
C LEU A 27 25.81 -9.75 12.76
N GLU A 28 26.84 -9.18 13.41
CA GLU A 28 27.96 -9.93 14.02
C GLU A 28 27.52 -10.96 15.08
N ASP A 29 26.37 -10.75 15.72
CA ASP A 29 25.81 -11.69 16.70
C ASP A 29 25.11 -12.90 16.06
N GLY A 30 25.10 -12.99 14.73
CA GLY A 30 24.47 -14.07 13.96
C GLY A 30 23.04 -13.75 13.52
N THR A 31 22.44 -12.64 13.94
CA THR A 31 21.09 -12.25 13.54
C THR A 31 21.01 -11.96 12.05
N GLN A 32 19.98 -12.48 11.38
CA GLN A 32 19.68 -12.23 9.98
C GLN A 32 18.25 -11.76 9.81
N ALA A 33 18.03 -10.70 9.04
CA ALA A 33 16.68 -10.26 8.68
C ALA A 33 16.58 -9.82 7.23
N ARG A 34 15.35 -9.80 6.71
CA ARG A 34 15.06 -9.46 5.31
C ARG A 34 13.90 -8.47 5.16
N ALA A 35 13.99 -7.63 4.14
CA ALA A 35 12.90 -6.76 3.72
C ALA A 35 12.80 -6.70 2.20
N ALA A 36 11.56 -6.82 1.71
CA ALA A 36 11.22 -6.56 0.32
C ALA A 36 10.51 -5.22 0.21
N VAL A 37 10.70 -4.54 -0.93
CA VAL A 37 10.17 -3.20 -1.15
C VAL A 37 8.87 -3.29 -1.96
N PRO A 38 7.76 -2.65 -1.51
CA PRO A 38 6.54 -2.56 -2.32
C PRO A 38 6.72 -1.59 -3.49
N SER A 39 5.86 -1.69 -4.51
CA SER A 39 5.82 -0.74 -5.63
C SER A 39 4.36 -0.37 -5.95
N GLY A 40 4.08 0.93 -6.01
CA GLY A 40 2.75 1.48 -6.28
C GLY A 40 2.32 1.35 -7.75
N ALA A 41 1.01 1.36 -8.01
CA ALA A 41 0.45 1.42 -9.37
C ALA A 41 0.39 2.86 -9.88
N SER A 42 -0.20 3.74 -9.07
CA SER A 42 -0.16 5.19 -9.23
C SER A 42 0.93 5.74 -8.32
N THR A 43 1.78 6.60 -8.86
CA THR A 43 2.85 7.28 -8.12
C THR A 43 2.59 8.77 -8.15
N GLY A 44 2.46 9.40 -6.98
CA GLY A 44 2.32 10.84 -6.86
C GLY A 44 3.52 11.60 -7.43
N ALA A 45 3.27 12.78 -8.00
CA ALA A 45 4.30 13.59 -8.68
C ALA A 45 5.46 14.06 -7.77
N PHE A 46 5.31 13.96 -6.45
CA PHE A 46 6.28 14.40 -5.44
C PHE A 46 6.83 13.25 -4.58
N GLU A 47 6.61 12.01 -4.99
CA GLU A 47 7.14 10.84 -4.29
C GLU A 47 8.66 10.69 -4.46
N ALA A 48 9.27 9.92 -3.55
CA ALA A 48 10.63 9.45 -3.74
C ALA A 48 10.68 8.49 -4.95
N SER A 49 11.73 8.60 -5.76
CA SER A 49 11.80 7.91 -7.04
C SER A 49 12.17 6.44 -6.86
N GLU A 50 11.28 5.54 -7.25
CA GLU A 50 11.67 4.14 -7.50
C GLU A 50 12.62 4.08 -8.69
N LEU A 51 13.75 3.37 -8.56
CA LEU A 51 14.71 3.19 -9.65
C LEU A 51 14.42 1.90 -10.41
N ARG A 52 14.18 2.04 -11.72
CA ARG A 52 13.98 0.94 -12.69
C ARG A 52 15.07 0.97 -13.77
N ASP A 53 15.36 -0.19 -14.34
CA ASP A 53 16.46 -0.36 -15.30
C ASP A 53 16.21 0.33 -16.64
N GLY A 54 14.97 0.30 -17.13
CA GLY A 54 14.57 0.79 -18.45
C GLY A 54 14.94 -0.14 -19.62
N ASP A 55 15.54 -1.30 -19.34
CA ASP A 55 15.90 -2.30 -20.35
C ASP A 55 14.67 -3.08 -20.84
N LYS A 56 14.18 -2.74 -22.03
CA LYS A 56 12.99 -3.37 -22.64
C LYS A 56 13.15 -4.87 -22.89
N SER A 57 14.37 -5.41 -22.90
CA SER A 57 14.62 -6.85 -23.07
C SER A 57 14.31 -7.68 -21.81
N ARG A 58 14.26 -7.05 -20.63
CA ARG A 58 13.96 -7.70 -19.34
C ARG A 58 12.75 -7.06 -18.69
N TYR A 59 11.74 -7.88 -18.37
CA TYR A 59 10.54 -7.43 -17.63
C TYR A 59 9.92 -6.14 -18.20
N LEU A 60 9.93 -5.98 -19.53
CA LEU A 60 9.40 -4.81 -20.23
C LEU A 60 10.00 -3.46 -19.77
N GLY A 61 11.27 -3.45 -19.31
CA GLY A 61 11.93 -2.25 -18.77
C GLY A 61 11.82 -2.07 -17.27
N LYS A 62 11.12 -2.96 -16.56
CA LYS A 62 10.82 -2.84 -15.12
C LYS A 62 11.83 -3.56 -14.21
N GLY A 63 12.95 -4.04 -14.74
CA GLY A 63 14.04 -4.61 -13.93
C GLY A 63 14.55 -3.64 -12.86
N VAL A 64 15.16 -4.16 -11.81
CA VAL A 64 15.74 -3.37 -10.69
C VAL A 64 17.21 -3.70 -10.43
N GLN A 65 17.94 -4.19 -11.44
CA GLN A 65 19.35 -4.57 -11.29
C GLN A 65 20.24 -3.39 -10.91
N LYS A 66 19.95 -2.18 -11.39
CA LYS A 66 20.68 -0.98 -10.97
C LYS A 66 20.53 -0.71 -9.47
N ALA A 67 19.31 -0.79 -8.94
CA ALA A 67 19.05 -0.61 -7.52
C ALA A 67 19.76 -1.69 -6.68
N ILE A 68 19.78 -2.94 -7.15
CA ILE A 68 20.51 -4.03 -6.49
C ILE A 68 22.01 -3.78 -6.47
N ALA A 69 22.58 -3.35 -7.59
CA ALA A 69 23.99 -2.99 -7.67
C ALA A 69 24.32 -1.84 -6.70
N PHE A 70 23.47 -0.82 -6.62
CA PHE A 70 23.65 0.26 -5.65
C PHE A 70 23.60 -0.21 -4.19
N VAL A 71 22.74 -1.18 -3.85
CA VAL A 71 22.78 -1.77 -2.50
C VAL A 71 24.09 -2.48 -2.24
N ASN A 72 24.50 -3.38 -3.14
CA ASN A 72 25.66 -4.26 -2.93
C ASN A 72 27.01 -3.53 -3.02
N ASP A 73 27.13 -2.59 -3.95
CA ASP A 73 28.42 -2.00 -4.35
C ASP A 73 28.66 -0.60 -3.74
N GLU A 74 27.60 0.10 -3.29
CA GLU A 74 27.71 1.45 -2.71
C GLU A 74 27.16 1.54 -1.28
N ILE A 75 25.91 1.12 -1.05
CA ILE A 75 25.27 1.28 0.27
C ILE A 75 25.93 0.34 1.29
N ALA A 76 26.08 -0.94 0.97
CA ALA A 76 26.64 -1.93 1.88
C ALA A 76 28.04 -1.53 2.39
N PRO A 77 29.03 -1.19 1.53
CA PRO A 77 30.34 -0.75 2.01
C PRO A 77 30.33 0.54 2.83
N ALA A 78 29.31 1.39 2.68
CA ALA A 78 29.22 2.67 3.39
C ALA A 78 28.75 2.51 4.84
N ILE A 79 27.95 1.48 5.14
CA ILE A 79 27.31 1.29 6.46
C ILE A 79 27.67 -0.04 7.15
N GLU A 80 28.37 -0.96 6.49
CA GLU A 80 28.98 -2.11 7.17
C GLU A 80 29.92 -1.64 8.29
N GLY A 81 29.87 -2.31 9.44
CA GLY A 81 30.56 -1.91 10.66
C GLY A 81 29.80 -0.89 11.52
N TYR A 82 28.64 -0.38 11.10
CA TYR A 82 27.82 0.50 11.92
C TYR A 82 27.02 -0.31 12.95
N ASP A 83 26.69 0.34 14.07
CA ASP A 83 25.73 -0.21 15.02
C ASP A 83 24.32 -0.13 14.44
N SER A 84 23.72 -1.30 14.17
CA SER A 84 22.37 -1.42 13.61
C SER A 84 21.29 -0.82 14.50
N GLN A 85 21.57 -0.57 15.79
CA GLN A 85 20.65 0.10 16.70
C GLN A 85 20.55 1.61 16.44
N ASP A 86 21.52 2.22 15.77
CA ASP A 86 21.48 3.64 15.37
C ASP A 86 20.81 3.81 14.00
N GLN A 87 19.51 3.46 13.95
CA GLN A 87 18.69 3.55 12.73
C GLN A 87 18.75 4.94 12.08
N ARG A 88 18.78 6.00 12.90
CA ARG A 88 18.81 7.38 12.41
C ARG A 88 20.12 7.71 11.71
N LEU A 89 21.24 7.27 12.27
CA LEU A 89 22.55 7.45 11.63
C LEU A 89 22.60 6.72 10.30
N ILE A 90 22.20 5.45 10.27
CA ILE A 90 22.21 4.62 9.06
C ILE A 90 21.32 5.23 7.96
N ASP A 91 20.08 5.61 8.29
CA ASP A 91 19.18 6.25 7.32
C ASP A 91 19.74 7.60 6.83
N SER A 92 20.37 8.38 7.72
CA SER A 92 20.97 9.67 7.36
C SER A 92 22.17 9.50 6.44
N GLU A 93 23.00 8.48 6.67
CA GLU A 93 24.16 8.16 5.83
C GLU A 93 23.69 7.76 4.43
N MET A 94 22.68 6.88 4.31
CA MET A 94 22.12 6.49 3.00
C MET A 94 21.49 7.68 2.26
N ILE A 95 20.80 8.58 2.96
CA ILE A 95 20.24 9.81 2.36
C ILE A 95 21.35 10.74 1.88
N ALA A 96 22.40 10.93 2.68
CA ALA A 96 23.54 11.76 2.31
C ALA A 96 24.32 11.15 1.14
N LEU A 97 24.50 9.83 1.14
CA LEU A 97 25.14 9.07 0.07
C LEU A 97 24.39 9.24 -1.26
N ASP A 98 23.06 9.14 -1.25
CA ASP A 98 22.26 9.43 -2.45
C ASP A 98 22.44 10.88 -2.92
N GLY A 99 22.32 11.83 -2.01
CA GLY A 99 22.57 13.25 -2.25
C GLY A 99 21.48 13.99 -3.02
N THR A 100 20.36 13.33 -3.38
CA THR A 100 19.24 13.95 -4.09
C THR A 100 17.99 14.10 -3.20
N PRO A 101 17.15 15.13 -3.41
CA PRO A 101 15.97 15.36 -2.57
C PRO A 101 14.96 14.20 -2.57
N ASN A 102 14.86 13.46 -3.68
CA ASN A 102 13.87 12.42 -3.90
C ASN A 102 14.48 11.02 -4.05
N LYS A 103 15.74 10.82 -3.63
CA LYS A 103 16.42 9.51 -3.70
C LYS A 103 16.59 8.96 -5.12
N SER A 104 16.68 9.82 -6.13
CA SER A 104 16.68 9.43 -7.55
C SER A 104 18.01 8.86 -8.04
N ARG A 105 19.11 8.99 -7.29
CA ARG A 105 20.41 8.44 -7.69
C ARG A 105 20.47 6.94 -7.39
N LEU A 106 20.29 6.59 -6.12
CA LEU A 106 20.35 5.21 -5.62
C LEU A 106 19.03 4.48 -5.80
N GLY A 107 17.92 5.22 -5.83
CA GLY A 107 16.57 4.69 -5.82
C GLY A 107 16.02 4.59 -4.41
N ALA A 108 14.79 5.08 -4.22
CA ALA A 108 14.08 4.96 -2.95
C ALA A 108 13.86 3.49 -2.56
N ASN A 109 13.72 2.60 -3.53
CA ASN A 109 13.63 1.17 -3.35
C ASN A 109 14.93 0.57 -2.77
N ALA A 110 16.10 0.97 -3.24
CA ALA A 110 17.37 0.51 -2.64
C ALA A 110 17.48 0.92 -1.17
N ILE A 111 17.27 2.21 -0.88
CA ILE A 111 17.40 2.79 0.47
C ILE A 111 16.37 2.19 1.43
N LEU A 112 15.10 2.09 1.01
CA LEU A 112 14.03 1.55 1.86
C LEU A 112 14.25 0.06 2.18
N GLY A 113 14.74 -0.71 1.21
CA GLY A 113 15.06 -2.12 1.42
C GLY A 113 16.08 -2.32 2.54
N VAL A 114 17.19 -1.56 2.49
CA VAL A 114 18.24 -1.59 3.52
C VAL A 114 17.70 -1.09 4.86
N SER A 115 17.05 0.07 4.87
CA SER A 115 16.49 0.70 6.08
C SER A 115 15.58 -0.25 6.88
N LEU A 116 14.65 -0.94 6.19
CA LEU A 116 13.74 -1.88 6.82
C LEU A 116 14.41 -3.19 7.23
N ALA A 117 15.38 -3.69 6.46
CA ALA A 117 16.12 -4.90 6.80
C ALA A 117 16.98 -4.70 8.06
N VAL A 118 17.64 -3.54 8.18
CA VAL A 118 18.36 -3.13 9.39
C VAL A 118 17.41 -3.07 10.57
N ALA A 119 16.29 -2.35 10.48
CA ALA A 119 15.34 -2.22 11.59
C ALA A 119 14.82 -3.58 12.10
N LYS A 120 14.60 -4.53 11.19
CA LYS A 120 14.19 -5.90 11.55
C LYS A 120 15.32 -6.68 12.22
N ALA A 121 16.54 -6.61 11.68
CA ALA A 121 17.70 -7.27 12.27
C ALA A 121 17.97 -6.76 13.69
N SER A 122 17.88 -5.44 13.89
CA SER A 122 18.07 -4.82 15.21
C SER A 122 16.96 -5.20 16.21
N ALA A 123 15.72 -5.34 15.73
CA ALA A 123 14.60 -5.81 16.55
C ALA A 123 14.83 -7.26 17.01
N ASP A 124 15.21 -8.14 16.08
CA ASP A 124 15.47 -9.55 16.35
C ASP A 124 16.70 -9.73 17.28
N SER A 125 17.79 -8.99 17.06
CA SER A 125 18.98 -8.97 17.93
C SER A 125 18.67 -8.48 19.35
N SER A 126 17.64 -7.63 19.49
CA SER A 126 17.17 -7.12 20.78
C SER A 126 16.11 -7.99 21.45
N ASP A 127 15.79 -9.17 20.88
CA ASP A 127 14.68 -10.04 21.32
C ASP A 127 13.32 -9.31 21.41
N LEU A 128 13.07 -8.37 20.49
CA LEU A 128 11.84 -7.59 20.40
C LEU A 128 11.11 -7.86 19.08
N SER A 129 9.78 -7.90 19.15
CA SER A 129 8.98 -7.77 17.92
C SER A 129 9.21 -6.40 17.28
N LEU A 130 9.22 -6.33 15.94
CA LEU A 130 9.47 -5.09 15.20
C LEU A 130 8.63 -3.90 15.69
N PHE A 131 7.33 -4.10 15.96
CA PHE A 131 6.46 -3.02 16.43
C PHE A 131 6.86 -2.46 17.81
N ARG A 132 7.42 -3.30 18.70
CA ARG A 132 7.94 -2.86 20.00
C ARG A 132 9.28 -2.17 19.87
N TYR A 133 10.14 -2.68 18.99
CA TYR A 133 11.43 -2.05 18.69
C TYR A 133 11.23 -0.63 18.14
N VAL A 134 10.35 -0.46 17.15
CA VAL A 134 10.07 0.84 16.51
C VAL A 134 9.25 1.77 17.40
N GLY A 135 8.16 1.27 18.00
CA GLY A 135 7.19 2.09 18.72
C GLY A 135 7.43 2.20 20.23
N GLY A 136 8.44 1.51 20.75
CA GLY A 136 8.76 1.48 22.18
C GLY A 136 7.72 0.73 23.03
N PRO A 137 7.80 0.87 24.36
CA PRO A 137 7.01 0.06 25.30
C PRO A 137 5.49 0.31 25.21
N ASN A 138 5.07 1.44 24.64
CA ASN A 138 3.66 1.81 24.51
C ASN A 138 3.07 1.49 23.12
N ALA A 139 3.77 0.74 22.26
CA ALA A 139 3.23 0.28 21.00
C ALA A 139 2.22 -0.87 21.21
N HIS A 140 0.93 -0.52 21.39
CA HIS A 140 -0.11 -1.50 21.74
C HIS A 140 -1.46 -1.29 21.03
N VAL A 141 -1.64 -0.21 20.27
CA VAL A 141 -2.89 0.09 19.57
C VAL A 141 -2.90 -0.67 18.24
N LEU A 142 -3.90 -1.53 18.05
CA LEU A 142 -4.18 -2.14 16.75
C LEU A 142 -5.05 -1.21 15.91
N PRO A 143 -4.80 -1.09 14.59
CA PRO A 143 -5.53 -0.17 13.74
C PRO A 143 -6.94 -0.69 13.43
N VAL A 144 -7.87 0.22 13.15
CA VAL A 144 -9.11 -0.14 12.43
C VAL A 144 -8.75 -0.27 10.95
N PRO A 145 -8.92 -1.45 10.33
CA PRO A 145 -8.54 -1.64 8.94
C PRO A 145 -9.57 -1.00 8.00
N MET A 146 -9.11 -0.19 7.03
CA MET A 146 -9.91 0.16 5.87
C MET A 146 -9.66 -0.91 4.82
N MET A 147 -10.66 -1.74 4.53
CA MET A 147 -10.52 -2.90 3.67
C MET A 147 -11.13 -2.60 2.32
N ASN A 148 -10.31 -2.50 1.28
CA ASN A 148 -10.79 -2.38 -0.08
C ASN A 148 -11.49 -3.69 -0.50
N ILE A 149 -12.74 -3.58 -0.91
CA ILE A 149 -13.58 -4.72 -1.32
C ILE A 149 -14.19 -4.56 -2.71
N LEU A 150 -14.06 -3.38 -3.32
CA LEU A 150 -14.53 -3.09 -4.67
C LEU A 150 -13.63 -2.04 -5.31
N ASN A 151 -13.14 -2.37 -6.51
CA ASN A 151 -12.14 -1.60 -7.24
C ASN A 151 -12.74 -0.92 -8.47
N GLY A 152 -12.21 0.25 -8.79
CA GLY A 152 -12.37 0.95 -10.06
C GLY A 152 -11.04 1.61 -10.46
N GLY A 153 -11.12 2.68 -11.26
CA GLY A 153 -9.96 3.49 -11.64
C GLY A 153 -8.82 2.68 -12.24
N ALA A 154 -7.58 3.01 -11.86
CA ALA A 154 -6.38 2.35 -12.37
C ALA A 154 -6.22 0.88 -11.90
N HIS A 155 -6.95 0.47 -10.87
CA HIS A 155 -6.83 -0.86 -10.26
C HIS A 155 -7.77 -1.90 -10.91
N ALA A 156 -8.60 -1.50 -11.87
CA ALA A 156 -9.57 -2.38 -12.52
C ALA A 156 -9.94 -1.91 -13.93
N ASP A 157 -10.02 -2.85 -14.88
CA ASP A 157 -10.54 -2.59 -16.24
C ASP A 157 -12.09 -2.57 -16.23
N THR A 158 -12.65 -1.52 -15.61
CA THR A 158 -14.10 -1.31 -15.43
C THR A 158 -14.50 0.12 -15.75
N ASN A 159 -15.82 0.38 -15.76
CA ASN A 159 -16.38 1.72 -15.94
C ASN A 159 -16.58 2.52 -14.63
N VAL A 160 -15.97 2.08 -13.53
CA VAL A 160 -16.03 2.75 -12.23
C VAL A 160 -14.85 3.72 -12.12
N ASP A 161 -15.10 5.01 -11.94
CA ASP A 161 -14.05 6.04 -11.94
C ASP A 161 -13.27 6.09 -10.62
N ILE A 162 -13.94 5.86 -9.49
CA ILE A 162 -13.35 5.87 -8.14
C ILE A 162 -12.50 4.61 -7.96
N GLN A 163 -11.27 4.78 -7.46
CA GLN A 163 -10.29 3.70 -7.42
C GLN A 163 -10.63 2.62 -6.39
N GLU A 164 -11.01 3.00 -5.16
CA GLU A 164 -11.22 2.06 -4.06
C GLU A 164 -12.46 2.41 -3.25
N PHE A 165 -13.27 1.39 -2.99
CA PHE A 165 -14.39 1.47 -2.04
C PHE A 165 -14.15 0.49 -0.90
N MET A 166 -14.02 1.05 0.29
CA MET A 166 -13.57 0.34 1.48
C MET A 166 -14.67 0.24 2.54
N ILE A 167 -14.59 -0.83 3.33
CA ILE A 167 -15.32 -0.95 4.59
C ILE A 167 -14.36 -0.77 5.76
N ALA A 168 -14.84 -0.14 6.82
CA ALA A 168 -14.12 0.08 8.07
C ALA A 168 -14.94 -0.48 9.24
N PRO A 169 -14.57 -1.63 9.83
CA PRO A 169 -15.28 -2.27 10.94
C PRO A 169 -15.01 -1.55 12.28
N ILE A 170 -15.52 -0.33 12.40
CA ILE A 170 -15.29 0.58 13.54
C ILE A 170 -15.94 0.13 14.86
N GLY A 171 -16.96 -0.74 14.80
CA GLY A 171 -17.67 -1.23 15.98
C GLY A 171 -17.08 -2.50 16.59
N ALA A 172 -16.03 -3.08 15.99
CA ALA A 172 -15.44 -4.32 16.48
C ALA A 172 -14.56 -4.08 17.72
N GLU A 173 -14.68 -4.95 18.73
CA GLU A 173 -13.92 -4.82 19.99
C GLU A 173 -12.42 -5.16 19.84
N THR A 174 -12.06 -5.93 18.80
CA THR A 174 -10.68 -6.35 18.54
C THR A 174 -10.41 -6.39 17.04
N PHE A 175 -9.14 -6.25 16.65
CA PHE A 175 -8.72 -6.42 15.26
C PHE A 175 -9.08 -7.81 14.69
N ARG A 176 -9.09 -8.85 15.54
CA ARG A 176 -9.48 -10.20 15.12
C ARG A 176 -10.95 -10.24 14.67
N GLU A 177 -11.83 -9.61 15.44
CA GLU A 177 -13.25 -9.50 15.08
C GLU A 177 -13.44 -8.57 13.88
N SER A 178 -12.67 -7.48 13.81
CA SER A 178 -12.70 -6.54 12.69
C SER A 178 -12.35 -7.24 11.37
N LEU A 179 -11.33 -8.11 11.38
CA LEU A 179 -10.94 -8.94 10.23
C LEU A 179 -12.02 -9.95 9.85
N ARG A 180 -12.62 -10.62 10.84
CA ARG A 180 -13.73 -11.56 10.60
C ARG A 180 -14.92 -10.87 9.94
N TRP A 181 -15.33 -9.71 10.46
CA TRP A 181 -16.46 -8.94 9.91
C TRP A 181 -16.20 -8.55 8.46
N GLY A 182 -14.99 -8.04 8.17
CA GLY A 182 -14.61 -7.69 6.81
C GLY A 182 -14.65 -8.88 5.84
N ALA A 183 -14.15 -10.05 6.26
CA ALA A 183 -14.20 -11.27 5.44
C ALA A 183 -15.64 -11.76 5.19
N GLU A 184 -16.51 -11.73 6.19
CA GLU A 184 -17.93 -12.09 6.05
C GLU A 184 -18.65 -11.14 5.09
N ILE A 185 -18.41 -9.83 5.19
CA ILE A 185 -18.97 -8.81 4.28
C ILE A 185 -18.45 -9.00 2.86
N TYR A 186 -17.15 -9.27 2.68
CA TYR A 186 -16.56 -9.54 1.37
C TYR A 186 -17.22 -10.75 0.69
N HIS A 187 -17.46 -11.84 1.43
CA HIS A 187 -18.16 -13.02 0.90
C HIS A 187 -19.65 -12.76 0.63
N ALA A 188 -20.31 -11.96 1.45
CA ALA A 188 -21.68 -11.51 1.20
C ALA A 188 -21.75 -10.66 -0.08
N LEU A 189 -20.81 -9.73 -0.27
CA LEU A 189 -20.70 -8.91 -1.49
C LEU A 189 -20.53 -9.79 -2.73
N LYS A 190 -19.66 -10.81 -2.67
CA LYS A 190 -19.50 -11.79 -3.76
C LYS A 190 -20.84 -12.45 -4.15
N ALA A 191 -21.68 -12.78 -3.17
CA ALA A 191 -22.99 -13.38 -3.41
C ALA A 191 -23.98 -12.37 -4.02
N VAL A 192 -24.00 -11.13 -3.53
CA VAL A 192 -24.81 -10.03 -4.08
C VAL A 192 -24.46 -9.77 -5.56
N LEU A 193 -23.16 -9.66 -5.87
CA LEU A 193 -22.68 -9.47 -7.24
C LEU A 193 -23.14 -10.61 -8.16
N LYS A 194 -22.96 -11.87 -7.74
CA LYS A 194 -23.41 -13.04 -8.51
C LYS A 194 -24.92 -13.05 -8.76
N LYS A 195 -25.72 -12.70 -7.74
CA LYS A 195 -27.18 -12.63 -7.85
C LYS A 195 -27.62 -11.60 -8.89
N ARG A 196 -26.85 -10.53 -9.04
CA ARG A 196 -27.08 -9.46 -10.03
C ARG A 196 -26.42 -9.72 -11.38
N GLY A 197 -25.76 -10.88 -11.57
CA GLY A 197 -25.07 -11.23 -12.82
C GLY A 197 -23.78 -10.43 -13.07
N LEU A 198 -23.22 -9.81 -12.03
CA LEU A 198 -22.00 -9.00 -12.11
C LEU A 198 -20.74 -9.86 -11.97
N ALA A 199 -19.64 -9.36 -12.51
CA ALA A 199 -18.34 -10.02 -12.40
C ALA A 199 -17.88 -10.13 -10.94
N THR A 200 -17.14 -11.21 -10.63
CA THR A 200 -16.50 -11.43 -9.32
C THR A 200 -15.00 -11.71 -9.45
N SER A 201 -14.42 -11.29 -10.59
CA SER A 201 -12.98 -11.14 -10.74
C SER A 201 -12.46 -10.10 -9.75
N VAL A 202 -11.22 -10.27 -9.32
CA VAL A 202 -10.56 -9.39 -8.37
C VAL A 202 -9.51 -8.54 -9.06
N GLY A 203 -9.33 -7.30 -8.60
CA GLY A 203 -8.25 -6.42 -9.01
C GLY A 203 -6.98 -6.64 -8.20
N ASP A 204 -6.03 -5.70 -8.31
CA ASP A 204 -4.69 -5.78 -7.71
C ASP A 204 -4.71 -5.94 -6.18
N GLU A 205 -5.66 -5.35 -5.46
CA GLU A 205 -5.76 -5.47 -4.00
C GLU A 205 -6.76 -6.54 -3.52
N GLY A 206 -7.33 -7.33 -4.43
CA GLY A 206 -8.25 -8.42 -4.08
C GLY A 206 -9.73 -8.01 -3.97
N GLY A 207 -10.05 -6.72 -4.08
CA GLY A 207 -11.42 -6.20 -4.21
C GLY A 207 -12.06 -6.60 -5.55
N PHE A 208 -13.39 -6.66 -5.61
CA PHE A 208 -14.11 -7.03 -6.84
C PHE A 208 -14.10 -5.91 -7.87
N ALA A 209 -14.03 -6.24 -9.15
CA ALA A 209 -14.04 -5.28 -10.25
C ALA A 209 -15.26 -5.47 -11.19
N PRO A 210 -16.50 -5.16 -10.75
CA PRO A 210 -17.68 -5.23 -11.62
C PRO A 210 -17.84 -3.96 -12.46
N ASN A 211 -18.49 -4.07 -13.63
CA ASN A 211 -19.06 -2.90 -14.29
C ASN A 211 -20.35 -2.48 -13.58
N LEU A 212 -20.51 -1.18 -13.34
CA LEU A 212 -21.63 -0.61 -12.59
C LEU A 212 -22.23 0.59 -13.32
N ASP A 213 -23.50 0.89 -13.05
CA ASP A 213 -24.17 2.03 -13.70
C ASP A 213 -23.63 3.40 -13.24
N SER A 214 -23.07 3.46 -12.02
CA SER A 214 -22.49 4.68 -11.43
C SER A 214 -21.55 4.34 -10.28
N ASN A 215 -20.73 5.30 -9.85
CA ASN A 215 -19.91 5.15 -8.64
C ASN A 215 -20.78 5.00 -7.38
N ARG A 216 -21.93 5.67 -7.35
CA ARG A 216 -22.93 5.53 -6.25
C ARG A 216 -23.46 4.10 -6.13
N ALA A 217 -23.62 3.39 -7.25
CA ALA A 217 -24.09 2.01 -7.23
C ALA A 217 -23.11 1.06 -6.51
N ALA A 218 -21.81 1.37 -6.48
CA ALA A 218 -20.83 0.62 -5.70
C ALA A 218 -21.13 0.70 -4.20
N LEU A 219 -21.42 1.90 -3.69
CA LEU A 219 -21.78 2.12 -2.29
C LEU A 219 -23.10 1.41 -1.93
N ASP A 220 -24.10 1.47 -2.81
CA ASP A 220 -25.38 0.76 -2.61
C ASP A 220 -25.18 -0.76 -2.48
N LEU A 221 -24.31 -1.35 -3.31
CA LEU A 221 -23.97 -2.78 -3.24
C LEU A 221 -23.24 -3.14 -1.95
N ILE A 222 -22.33 -2.29 -1.49
CA ILE A 222 -21.59 -2.50 -0.25
C ILE A 222 -22.53 -2.42 0.96
N ILE A 223 -23.45 -1.47 1.01
CA ILE A 223 -24.46 -1.37 2.06
C ILE A 223 -25.37 -2.61 2.08
N GLU A 224 -25.79 -3.12 0.92
CA GLU A 224 -26.54 -4.38 0.81
C GLU A 224 -25.73 -5.55 1.38
N ALA A 225 -24.44 -5.64 1.03
CA ALA A 225 -23.55 -6.70 1.52
C ALA A 225 -23.33 -6.64 3.03
N ILE A 226 -23.11 -5.44 3.59
CA ILE A 226 -23.00 -5.22 5.04
C ILE A 226 -24.25 -5.75 5.76
N THR A 227 -25.42 -5.35 5.26
CA THR A 227 -26.71 -5.77 5.82
C THR A 227 -26.94 -7.27 5.67
N ALA A 228 -26.59 -7.84 4.51
CA ALA A 228 -26.72 -9.27 4.24
C ALA A 228 -25.79 -10.13 5.12
N ALA A 229 -24.63 -9.59 5.52
CA ALA A 229 -23.73 -10.22 6.48
C ALA A 229 -24.20 -10.07 7.94
N GLY A 230 -25.28 -9.32 8.19
CA GLY A 230 -25.87 -9.15 9.52
C GLY A 230 -25.29 -8.02 10.35
N PHE A 231 -24.50 -7.12 9.75
CA PHE A 231 -23.92 -5.95 10.40
C PHE A 231 -24.71 -4.67 10.10
N LYS A 232 -24.52 -3.64 10.93
CA LYS A 232 -25.19 -2.34 10.81
C LYS A 232 -24.26 -1.30 10.17
N PRO A 233 -24.62 -0.76 8.99
CA PRO A 233 -23.93 0.40 8.44
C PRO A 233 -23.91 1.59 9.43
N GLY A 234 -22.80 2.32 9.46
CA GLY A 234 -22.57 3.50 10.29
C GLY A 234 -22.20 3.23 11.74
N SER A 235 -22.88 2.30 12.42
CA SER A 235 -22.60 2.00 13.84
C SER A 235 -21.60 0.86 14.05
N GLU A 236 -21.61 -0.15 13.18
CA GLU A 236 -20.67 -1.27 13.24
C GLU A 236 -19.65 -1.20 12.10
N ILE A 237 -20.12 -0.85 10.89
CA ILE A 237 -19.29 -0.72 9.69
C ILE A 237 -19.47 0.66 9.06
N ALA A 238 -18.40 1.45 9.01
CA ALA A 238 -18.33 2.66 8.21
C ALA A 238 -17.76 2.37 6.82
N LEU A 239 -17.86 3.35 5.91
CA LEU A 239 -17.25 3.30 4.59
C LEU A 239 -16.06 4.25 4.50
N ALA A 240 -15.12 3.93 3.63
CA ALA A 240 -14.04 4.82 3.23
C ALA A 240 -13.83 4.75 1.71
N MET A 241 -13.27 5.80 1.11
CA MET A 241 -13.06 5.86 -0.33
C MET A 241 -11.68 6.40 -0.67
N ASP A 242 -10.96 5.73 -1.58
CA ASP A 242 -9.87 6.37 -2.32
C ASP A 242 -10.36 6.69 -3.73
N VAL A 243 -10.47 7.99 -4.00
CA VAL A 243 -10.92 8.47 -5.29
C VAL A 243 -9.78 8.49 -6.31
N ALA A 244 -8.53 8.69 -5.88
CA ALA A 244 -7.39 8.92 -6.76
C ALA A 244 -7.67 9.96 -7.87
N ALA A 245 -8.31 11.08 -7.51
CA ALA A 245 -8.89 12.03 -8.47
C ALA A 245 -7.90 12.63 -9.48
N THR A 246 -6.60 12.56 -9.21
CA THR A 246 -5.54 12.95 -10.14
C THR A 246 -5.58 12.13 -11.43
N GLU A 247 -5.97 10.85 -11.37
CA GLU A 247 -6.01 9.94 -12.53
C GLU A 247 -7.02 10.38 -13.61
N PHE A 248 -8.07 11.10 -13.22
CA PHE A 248 -9.10 11.59 -14.13
C PHE A 248 -9.22 13.12 -14.15
N HIS A 249 -8.24 13.81 -13.57
CA HIS A 249 -8.13 15.26 -13.65
C HIS A 249 -7.36 15.70 -14.89
N ASP A 250 -7.96 16.58 -15.69
CA ASP A 250 -7.41 17.10 -16.94
C ASP A 250 -7.71 18.60 -17.06
N ASN A 251 -6.66 19.42 -17.09
CA ASN A 251 -6.73 20.87 -17.34
C ASN A 251 -7.75 21.63 -16.46
N GLY A 252 -7.78 21.35 -15.15
CA GLY A 252 -8.65 22.04 -14.19
C GLY A 252 -10.08 21.51 -14.13
N LYS A 253 -10.36 20.38 -14.79
CA LYS A 253 -11.65 19.67 -14.75
C LYS A 253 -11.43 18.18 -14.49
N TYR A 254 -12.48 17.49 -14.09
CA TYR A 254 -12.49 16.06 -13.80
C TYR A 254 -13.37 15.35 -14.82
N LYS A 255 -12.85 14.32 -15.48
CA LYS A 255 -13.63 13.39 -16.31
C LYS A 255 -14.24 12.35 -15.40
N PHE A 256 -15.52 12.48 -15.07
CA PHE A 256 -16.17 11.66 -14.06
C PHE A 256 -17.57 11.26 -14.52
N GLU A 257 -17.87 9.96 -14.51
CA GLU A 257 -19.13 9.36 -14.99
C GLU A 257 -19.51 9.82 -16.41
N GLY A 258 -18.51 9.89 -17.31
CA GLY A 258 -18.70 10.33 -18.69
C GLY A 258 -18.97 11.83 -18.87
N SER A 259 -18.88 12.63 -17.81
CA SER A 259 -19.09 14.08 -17.81
C SER A 259 -17.82 14.84 -17.40
N LEU A 260 -17.68 16.10 -17.84
CA LEU A 260 -16.64 17.00 -17.33
C LEU A 260 -17.21 17.80 -16.16
N ARG A 261 -16.61 17.65 -14.99
CA ARG A 261 -17.00 18.36 -13.75
C ARG A 261 -15.90 19.31 -13.31
N SER A 262 -16.28 20.47 -12.80
CA SER A 262 -15.42 21.41 -12.09
C SER A 262 -15.10 20.91 -10.68
N SER A 263 -14.12 21.52 -10.01
CA SER A 263 -13.82 21.24 -8.60
C SER A 263 -15.05 21.44 -7.71
N ASP A 264 -15.83 22.51 -7.91
CA ASP A 264 -17.03 22.80 -7.12
C ASP A 264 -18.11 21.72 -7.31
N GLU A 265 -18.29 21.23 -8.53
CA GLU A 265 -19.23 20.13 -8.83
C GLU A 265 -18.76 18.80 -8.22
N MET A 266 -17.45 18.51 -8.21
CA MET A 266 -16.90 17.33 -7.55
C MET A 266 -17.07 17.41 -6.02
N ILE A 267 -16.81 18.58 -5.42
CA ILE A 267 -17.01 18.80 -3.99
C ILE A 267 -18.48 18.61 -3.61
N ALA A 268 -19.40 19.16 -4.41
CA ALA A 268 -20.84 18.99 -4.20
C ALA A 268 -21.25 17.51 -4.30
N TYR A 269 -20.70 16.77 -5.26
CA TYR A 269 -20.92 15.34 -5.40
C TYR A 269 -20.44 14.54 -4.18
N TYR A 270 -19.23 14.80 -3.68
CA TYR A 270 -18.73 14.12 -2.47
C TYR A 270 -19.56 14.50 -1.23
N ALA A 271 -19.99 15.76 -1.11
CA ALA A 271 -20.85 16.19 -0.01
C ALA A 271 -22.19 15.43 -0.02
N GLU A 272 -22.76 15.19 -1.20
CA GLU A 272 -23.95 14.34 -1.33
C GLU A 272 -23.68 12.91 -0.86
N LEU A 273 -22.56 12.29 -1.29
CA LEU A 273 -22.19 10.94 -0.85
C LEU A 273 -22.02 10.84 0.66
N VAL A 274 -21.28 11.77 1.28
CA VAL A 274 -21.08 11.80 2.74
C VAL A 274 -22.40 12.01 3.49
N SER A 275 -23.36 12.74 2.90
CA SER A 275 -24.69 12.90 3.51
C SER A 275 -25.57 11.65 3.40
N ALA A 276 -25.37 10.85 2.35
CA ALA A 276 -26.20 9.69 2.03
C ALA A 276 -25.65 8.36 2.60
N TYR A 277 -24.34 8.28 2.84
CA TYR A 277 -23.64 7.07 3.27
C TYR A 277 -22.76 7.34 4.48
N PRO A 278 -22.49 6.32 5.34
CA PRO A 278 -21.64 6.48 6.51
C PRO A 278 -20.14 6.49 6.14
N ILE A 279 -19.74 7.42 5.28
CA ILE A 279 -18.35 7.60 4.85
C ILE A 279 -17.61 8.41 5.90
N VAL A 280 -16.47 7.89 6.36
CA VAL A 280 -15.65 8.52 7.42
C VAL A 280 -14.22 8.84 6.98
N SER A 281 -13.81 8.38 5.79
CA SER A 281 -12.50 8.65 5.22
C SER A 281 -12.52 8.64 3.70
#